data_AF-A0A2V6XJI2-F1
#
_entry.id   AF-A0A2V6XJI2-F1
#
_cell.length_a   1.000
_cell.length_b   1.000
_cell.length_c   1.000
_cell.angle_alpha   90.00
_cell.angle_beta   90.00
_cell.angle_gamma   90.00
#
_symmetry.space_group_name_H-M   'P 1'
#
loop_
_entity.id
_entity.type
_entity.pdbx_description
1 polymer ?
#
loop_
_entity_poly.entity_id
_entity_poly.type
_entity_poly.pdbx_seq_one_letter_code
_entity_poly.pdbx_strand_id
1 'polypeptide(L)'
;MMMSPKRRPRGALAVRPRQPVVLCMRPVRLLLIVALVASWLSAQASAQNTEADVYVAQAVLEYSEGKYDAALANLRKALETEPDHVEALYFTGVVLMAKNDPAQAVPFLEKARARSRNDPTIAFQLGLAYFAQQQYDRAEPLLEEALRSQPTLDGLGYYVGFLRYRKKDYRGALDAFRAGRASNPDLQQLTKFYSGLSLGVLGLPGQAAAEIDQAIRAAPASAFTGPAERLRDSMVAARQGRRRLSAELRLGFFYDDNVAVVPNADDSEPLVAALRRAKTRSTGELFGLRADYAWLKTDQWEATIGYSFFTTYNNDLPSFNIMSHLANVGLTYRTAVGNMPLLLGGQYAFDALFLDQRWFVLRHTGSAFASLVESDRYLTQAFARYQNKNFNQPIDTVREENRDANNWMIGLTQLFRFSEDRHYVKLGYQFDWDDTVGQNYDYVGSRILAGGQYTLPWLAIRLKYDLDVHLRNYQRKNSLLPSPAPGTLQRRDSEITNIVRAELPLPYSFTLAAEYQRTNNISNIAVFDYTRNVYTLMLSWSY
;
A
#
# COMPACT_ATOMS: atom_id res chain seq x y z
N MET A 1 -48.87 48.18 10.37
CA MET A 1 -49.33 49.55 10.71
C MET A 1 -48.92 50.47 9.56
N MET A 2 -49.91 51.13 8.95
CA MET A 2 -49.79 52.06 7.83
C MET A 2 -48.88 53.26 8.15
N MET A 3 -48.16 53.81 7.17
CA MET A 3 -48.56 55.06 6.47
C MET A 3 -47.48 55.54 5.48
N SER A 4 -47.98 55.93 4.30
CA SER A 4 -47.30 56.69 3.23
C SER A 4 -47.06 58.15 3.66
N PRO A 5 -46.27 58.95 2.91
CA PRO A 5 -46.98 59.89 2.03
C PRO A 5 -46.31 60.25 0.68
N LYS A 6 -47.19 60.39 -0.32
CA LYS A 6 -47.37 61.53 -1.25
C LYS A 6 -46.50 61.72 -2.53
N ARG A 7 -47.29 61.75 -3.63
CA ARG A 7 -47.35 62.71 -4.76
C ARG A 7 -46.46 62.48 -6.01
N ARG A 8 -47.12 62.10 -7.11
CA ARG A 8 -46.84 62.45 -8.52
C ARG A 8 -47.74 63.66 -8.93
N PRO A 9 -47.81 64.16 -10.19
CA PRO A 9 -47.01 63.97 -11.42
C PRO A 9 -46.67 65.31 -12.15
N ARG A 10 -45.88 65.28 -13.24
CA ARG A 10 -46.13 65.98 -14.54
C ARG A 10 -44.88 65.94 -15.44
N GLY A 11 -45.07 65.76 -16.75
CA GLY A 11 -44.09 66.15 -17.76
C GLY A 11 -43.92 65.14 -18.90
N ALA A 12 -44.89 65.11 -19.82
CA ALA A 12 -44.72 64.56 -21.15
C ALA A 12 -43.85 65.48 -22.02
N LEU A 13 -43.06 64.95 -22.95
CA LEU A 13 -42.58 65.56 -24.20
C LEU A 13 -41.83 64.46 -24.98
N ALA A 14 -42.45 63.79 -25.96
CA ALA A 14 -42.66 64.23 -27.34
C ALA A 14 -41.34 64.35 -28.14
N VAL A 15 -41.16 63.34 -28.99
CA VAL A 15 -40.14 63.21 -30.03
C VAL A 15 -40.29 64.34 -31.06
N ARG A 16 -39.18 64.97 -31.44
CA ARG A 16 -39.04 65.72 -32.70
C ARG A 16 -37.67 65.44 -33.36
N PRO A 17 -37.62 65.36 -34.69
CA PRO A 17 -36.42 64.94 -35.43
C PRO A 17 -35.44 66.11 -35.62
N ARG A 18 -34.14 65.81 -35.69
CA ARG A 18 -33.11 66.77 -36.14
C ARG A 18 -32.46 66.29 -37.43
N GLN A 19 -32.38 67.24 -38.36
CA GLN A 19 -31.87 67.15 -39.73
C GLN A 19 -30.39 66.78 -39.81
N PRO A 20 -29.92 66.20 -40.93
CA PRO A 20 -28.52 65.85 -41.11
C PRO A 20 -27.68 67.09 -41.43
N VAL A 21 -26.56 67.23 -40.70
CA VAL A 21 -25.51 68.21 -40.99
C VAL A 21 -24.68 67.69 -42.17
N VAL A 22 -24.75 68.38 -43.30
CA VAL A 22 -23.89 68.11 -44.47
C VAL A 22 -22.50 68.67 -44.19
N LEU A 23 -21.54 67.80 -43.89
CA LEU A 23 -20.12 68.17 -43.78
C LEU A 23 -19.46 68.02 -45.16
N CYS A 24 -19.21 69.15 -45.80
CA CYS A 24 -18.53 69.26 -47.09
C CYS A 24 -17.03 68.89 -46.91
N MET A 25 -16.66 67.64 -47.22
CA MET A 25 -15.25 67.21 -47.30
C MET A 25 -14.70 67.48 -48.70
N ARG A 26 -13.64 68.29 -48.78
CA ARG A 26 -12.88 68.61 -50.00
C ARG A 26 -12.39 67.33 -50.72
N PRO A 27 -12.41 67.29 -52.07
CA PRO A 27 -12.17 66.06 -52.86
C PRO A 27 -10.75 65.49 -52.74
N VAL A 28 -9.79 66.25 -52.23
CA VAL A 28 -8.37 65.85 -52.13
C VAL A 28 -8.10 64.89 -50.95
N ARG A 29 -8.86 64.98 -49.84
CA ARG A 29 -8.69 64.06 -48.69
C ARG A 29 -9.38 62.71 -48.89
N LEU A 30 -10.46 62.66 -49.67
CA LEU A 30 -11.14 61.40 -49.99
C LEU A 30 -10.31 60.57 -50.98
N LEU A 31 -9.64 61.20 -51.94
CA LEU A 31 -8.69 60.53 -52.84
C LEU A 31 -7.46 59.98 -52.11
N LEU A 32 -6.95 60.68 -51.09
CA LEU A 32 -5.83 60.18 -50.27
C LEU A 32 -6.25 59.04 -49.33
N ILE A 33 -7.46 59.08 -48.76
CA ILE A 33 -7.98 57.98 -47.92
C ILE A 33 -8.36 56.78 -48.78
N VAL A 34 -8.95 56.98 -49.97
CA VAL A 34 -9.23 55.89 -50.92
C VAL A 34 -7.94 55.32 -51.49
N ALA A 35 -6.89 56.12 -51.73
CA ALA A 35 -5.58 55.61 -52.14
C ALA A 35 -4.83 54.91 -51.00
N LEU A 36 -4.94 55.37 -49.75
CA LEU A 36 -4.39 54.72 -48.56
C LEU A 36 -5.14 53.43 -48.18
N VAL A 37 -6.46 53.40 -48.36
CA VAL A 37 -7.31 52.21 -48.15
C VAL A 37 -7.18 51.26 -49.33
N ALA A 38 -7.04 51.72 -50.57
CA ALA A 38 -6.76 50.88 -51.73
C ALA A 38 -5.34 50.31 -51.68
N SER A 39 -4.34 51.04 -51.16
CA SER A 39 -2.99 50.50 -50.91
C SER A 39 -2.94 49.58 -49.68
N TRP A 40 -3.78 49.79 -48.67
CA TRP A 40 -3.98 48.83 -47.57
C TRP A 40 -4.75 47.57 -48.00
N LEU A 41 -5.73 47.70 -48.90
CA LEU A 41 -6.50 46.58 -49.46
C LEU A 41 -5.70 45.81 -50.53
N SER A 42 -4.82 46.47 -51.28
CA SER A 42 -3.87 45.77 -52.16
C SER A 42 -2.64 45.23 -51.42
N ALA A 43 -2.32 45.74 -50.22
CA ALA A 43 -1.40 45.07 -49.29
C ALA A 43 -2.02 43.85 -48.60
N GLN A 44 -3.35 43.75 -48.50
CA GLN A 44 -4.08 42.58 -47.98
C GLN A 44 -4.43 41.53 -49.05
N ALA A 45 -4.06 41.77 -50.31
CA ALA A 45 -4.32 40.85 -51.43
C ALA A 45 -3.02 40.40 -52.11
N SER A 46 -2.17 39.70 -51.35
CA SER A 46 -1.21 38.72 -51.90
C SER A 46 -0.90 37.60 -50.89
N ALA A 47 -1.91 37.08 -50.19
CA ALA A 47 -1.84 35.68 -49.76
C ALA A 47 -2.28 34.82 -50.96
N GLN A 48 -1.49 34.83 -52.04
CA GLN A 48 -1.58 33.74 -53.00
C GLN A 48 -0.91 32.56 -52.28
N ASN A 49 -1.69 31.55 -51.90
CA ASN A 49 -1.11 30.26 -51.53
C ASN A 49 -0.18 29.88 -52.68
N THR A 50 1.11 29.78 -52.39
CA THR A 50 2.06 29.35 -53.40
C THR A 50 1.73 27.92 -53.80
N GLU A 51 2.18 27.48 -54.97
CA GLU A 51 2.00 26.08 -55.34
C GLU A 51 2.61 25.15 -54.26
N ALA A 52 3.69 25.60 -53.61
CA ALA A 52 4.30 24.93 -52.48
C ALA A 52 3.37 24.86 -51.25
N ASP A 53 2.68 25.95 -50.86
CA ASP A 53 1.72 25.96 -49.76
C ASP A 53 0.59 24.93 -49.98
N VAL A 54 0.12 24.77 -51.22
CA VAL A 54 -0.93 23.80 -51.57
C VAL A 54 -0.42 22.36 -51.38
N TYR A 55 0.79 22.07 -51.85
CA TYR A 55 1.40 20.76 -51.65
C TYR A 55 1.68 20.47 -50.16
N VAL A 56 2.09 21.47 -49.38
CA VAL A 56 2.26 21.34 -47.92
C VAL A 56 0.92 21.02 -47.25
N ALA A 57 -0.15 21.75 -47.55
CA ALA A 57 -1.46 21.51 -46.97
C ALA A 57 -1.98 20.09 -47.28
N GLN A 58 -1.78 19.60 -48.50
CA GLN A 58 -2.09 18.21 -48.88
C GLN A 58 -1.28 17.21 -48.06
N ALA A 59 0.02 17.43 -47.93
CA ALA A 59 0.89 16.55 -47.17
C ALA A 59 0.54 16.49 -45.67
N VAL A 60 0.10 17.60 -45.08
CA VAL A 60 -0.37 17.63 -43.69
C VAL A 60 -1.63 16.79 -43.50
N LEU A 61 -2.57 16.86 -44.45
CA LEU A 61 -3.77 16.01 -44.43
C LEU A 61 -3.37 14.53 -44.58
N GLU A 62 -2.53 14.21 -45.56
CA GLU A 62 -2.03 12.85 -45.79
C GLU A 62 -1.27 12.28 -44.59
N TYR A 63 -0.48 13.12 -43.91
CA TYR A 63 0.18 12.77 -42.65
C TYR A 63 -0.83 12.42 -41.56
N SER A 64 -1.91 13.21 -41.41
CA SER A 64 -2.98 12.93 -40.45
C SER A 64 -3.75 11.63 -40.74
N GLU A 65 -3.76 11.21 -42.01
CA GLU A 65 -4.33 9.94 -42.47
C GLU A 65 -3.33 8.76 -42.43
N GLY A 66 -2.08 8.98 -41.99
CA GLY A 66 -1.03 7.95 -41.95
C GLY A 66 -0.41 7.60 -43.31
N LYS A 67 -0.69 8.38 -44.37
CA LYS A 67 -0.18 8.17 -45.74
C LYS A 67 1.18 8.82 -45.92
N TYR A 68 2.19 8.34 -45.19
CA TYR A 68 3.49 9.00 -45.10
C TYR A 68 4.24 9.12 -46.44
N ASP A 69 4.15 8.13 -47.33
CA ASP A 69 4.81 8.19 -48.64
C ASP A 69 4.18 9.21 -49.58
N ALA A 70 2.85 9.35 -49.53
CA ALA A 70 2.14 10.39 -50.29
C ALA A 70 2.50 11.78 -49.76
N ALA A 71 2.51 11.94 -48.43
CA ALA A 71 2.92 13.19 -47.80
C ALA A 71 4.34 13.60 -48.21
N LEU A 72 5.30 12.67 -48.20
CA LEU A 72 6.67 12.94 -48.66
C LEU A 72 6.73 13.29 -50.15
N ALA A 73 5.90 12.67 -50.99
CA ALA A 73 5.85 12.99 -52.42
C ALA A 73 5.35 14.42 -52.66
N ASN A 74 4.33 14.87 -51.92
CA ASN A 74 3.84 16.24 -52.03
C ASN A 74 4.82 17.26 -51.40
N LEU A 75 5.43 16.94 -50.26
CA LEU A 75 6.48 17.79 -49.67
C LEU A 75 7.70 17.93 -50.58
N ARG A 76 8.04 16.87 -51.31
CA ARG A 76 9.09 16.93 -52.33
C ARG A 76 8.73 17.90 -53.45
N LYS A 77 7.50 17.87 -53.97
CA LYS A 77 7.05 18.86 -54.97
C LYS A 77 7.10 20.28 -54.42
N ALA A 78 6.68 20.49 -53.17
CA ALA A 78 6.78 21.79 -52.51
C ALA A 78 8.23 22.29 -52.46
N LEU A 79 9.19 21.41 -52.14
CA LEU A 79 10.62 21.74 -52.09
C LEU A 79 11.30 21.83 -53.47
N GLU A 80 10.72 21.21 -54.51
CA GLU A 80 11.15 21.40 -55.90
C GLU A 80 10.75 22.79 -56.42
N THR A 81 9.57 23.29 -56.03
CA THR A 81 9.11 24.65 -56.34
C THR A 81 9.82 25.70 -55.48
N GLU A 82 9.94 25.46 -54.17
CA GLU A 82 10.53 26.38 -53.19
C GLU A 82 11.49 25.63 -52.25
N PRO A 83 12.80 25.54 -52.60
CA PRO A 83 13.77 24.74 -51.86
C PRO A 83 14.01 25.12 -50.39
N ASP A 84 13.66 26.36 -50.02
CA ASP A 84 13.84 26.93 -48.67
C ASP A 84 12.50 27.12 -47.93
N HIS A 85 11.40 26.54 -48.41
CA HIS A 85 10.08 26.65 -47.78
C HIS A 85 10.06 26.02 -46.39
N VAL A 86 9.94 26.85 -45.35
CA VAL A 86 10.13 26.44 -43.94
C VAL A 86 9.16 25.34 -43.52
N GLU A 87 7.88 25.48 -43.83
CA GLU A 87 6.87 24.48 -43.47
C GLU A 87 7.07 23.15 -44.20
N ALA A 88 7.42 23.17 -45.49
CA ALA A 88 7.73 21.97 -46.24
C ALA A 88 8.95 21.23 -45.66
N LEU A 89 10.01 21.96 -45.30
CA LEU A 89 11.19 21.40 -44.63
C LEU A 89 10.82 20.81 -43.26
N TYR A 90 10.02 21.53 -42.46
CA TYR A 90 9.55 21.08 -41.15
C TYR A 90 8.71 19.81 -41.26
N PHE A 91 7.67 19.79 -42.09
CA PHE A 91 6.79 18.64 -42.24
C PHE A 91 7.50 17.45 -42.89
N THR A 92 8.51 17.66 -43.76
CA THR A 92 9.38 16.56 -44.23
C THR A 92 10.07 15.89 -43.06
N GLY A 93 10.64 16.68 -42.15
CA GLY A 93 11.23 16.16 -40.92
C GLY A 93 10.24 15.41 -40.04
N VAL A 94 9.05 15.97 -39.81
CA VAL A 94 7.98 15.33 -39.00
C VAL A 94 7.52 13.99 -39.59
N VAL A 95 7.30 13.94 -40.91
CA VAL A 95 6.88 12.70 -41.59
C VAL A 95 7.98 11.64 -41.52
N LEU A 96 9.25 12.02 -41.69
CA LEU A 96 10.39 11.11 -41.55
C LEU A 96 10.53 10.57 -40.11
N MET A 97 10.29 11.41 -39.10
CA MET A 97 10.23 10.98 -37.70
C MET A 97 9.11 9.95 -37.47
N ALA A 98 7.92 10.17 -38.06
CA ALA A 98 6.80 9.23 -37.96
C ALA A 98 7.06 7.90 -38.70
N LYS A 99 7.90 7.91 -39.74
CA LYS A 99 8.43 6.71 -40.39
C LYS A 99 9.59 6.04 -39.63
N ASN A 100 9.93 6.54 -38.43
CA ASN A 100 11.03 6.07 -37.61
C ASN A 100 12.41 6.20 -38.29
N ASP A 101 12.60 7.25 -39.12
CA ASP A 101 13.87 7.58 -39.77
C ASP A 101 14.38 8.96 -39.32
N PRO A 102 14.89 9.07 -38.09
CA PRO A 102 15.40 10.33 -37.58
C PRO A 102 16.68 10.80 -38.29
N ALA A 103 17.44 9.88 -38.90
CA ALA A 103 18.69 10.19 -39.60
C ALA A 103 18.41 11.03 -40.85
N GLN A 104 17.39 10.67 -41.63
CA GLN A 104 16.96 11.47 -42.78
C GLN A 104 16.20 12.74 -42.37
N ALA A 105 15.53 12.75 -41.21
CA ALA A 105 14.78 13.93 -40.75
C ALA A 105 15.67 15.12 -40.39
N VAL A 106 16.82 14.88 -39.76
CA VAL A 106 17.72 15.92 -39.22
C VAL A 106 18.13 16.97 -40.26
N PRO A 107 18.62 16.62 -41.47
CA PRO A 107 19.01 17.61 -42.47
C PRO A 107 17.89 18.58 -42.87
N PHE A 108 16.64 18.11 -42.96
CA PHE A 108 15.50 18.97 -43.29
C PHE A 108 15.13 19.88 -42.12
N LEU A 109 15.13 19.36 -40.89
CA LEU A 109 14.86 20.12 -39.68
C LEU A 109 15.95 21.16 -39.37
N GLU A 110 17.23 20.85 -39.65
CA GLU A 110 18.33 21.83 -39.55
C GLU A 110 18.16 22.97 -40.56
N LYS A 111 17.76 22.67 -41.81
CA LYS A 111 17.44 23.71 -42.80
C LYS A 111 16.25 24.56 -42.38
N ALA A 112 15.17 23.93 -41.90
CA ALA A 112 14.00 24.65 -41.38
C ALA A 112 14.41 25.60 -40.24
N ARG A 113 15.25 25.12 -39.32
CA ARG A 113 15.77 25.89 -38.19
C ARG A 113 16.69 27.04 -38.62
N ALA A 114 17.49 26.86 -39.67
CA ALA A 114 18.34 27.93 -40.20
C ALA A 114 17.53 29.10 -40.75
N ARG A 115 16.34 28.83 -41.31
CA ARG A 115 15.39 29.83 -41.82
C ARG A 115 14.51 30.44 -40.73
N SER A 116 14.13 29.65 -39.73
CA SER A 116 13.32 30.10 -38.59
C SER A 116 13.99 29.76 -37.25
N ARG A 117 14.95 30.61 -36.87
CA ARG A 117 15.85 30.38 -35.72
C ARG A 117 15.19 30.44 -34.35
N ASN A 118 13.99 31.00 -34.22
CA ASN A 118 13.32 31.20 -32.93
C ASN A 118 12.02 30.40 -32.80
N ASP A 119 11.70 29.53 -33.75
CA ASP A 119 10.48 28.71 -33.70
C ASP A 119 10.66 27.54 -32.71
N PRO A 120 9.91 27.51 -31.60
CA PRO A 120 10.01 26.47 -30.59
C PRO A 120 9.53 25.10 -31.10
N THR A 121 8.64 25.07 -32.08
CA THR A 121 8.11 23.83 -32.67
C THR A 121 9.18 23.15 -33.52
N ILE A 122 9.94 23.93 -34.30
CA ILE A 122 11.08 23.42 -35.08
C ILE A 122 12.21 22.99 -34.14
N ALA A 123 12.51 23.78 -33.10
CA ALA A 123 13.50 23.39 -32.08
C ALA A 123 13.12 22.07 -31.41
N PHE A 124 11.84 21.91 -31.04
CA PHE A 124 11.34 20.69 -30.42
C PHE A 124 11.51 19.48 -31.35
N GLN A 125 11.03 19.56 -32.61
CA GLN A 125 11.14 18.45 -33.55
C GLN A 125 12.59 18.08 -33.88
N LEU A 126 13.47 19.07 -34.06
CA LEU A 126 14.90 18.82 -34.25
C LEU A 126 15.54 18.19 -33.01
N GLY A 127 15.16 18.67 -31.82
CA GLY A 127 15.56 18.08 -30.54
C GLY A 127 15.10 16.63 -30.39
N LEU A 128 13.87 16.30 -30.80
CA LEU A 128 13.36 14.92 -30.84
C LEU A 128 14.14 14.04 -31.80
N ALA A 129 14.48 14.54 -32.99
CA ALA A 129 15.28 13.80 -33.96
C ALA A 129 16.68 13.48 -33.39
N TYR A 130 17.33 14.42 -32.72
CA TYR A 130 18.58 14.16 -32.00
C TYR A 130 18.41 13.21 -30.83
N PHE A 131 17.33 13.34 -30.08
CA PHE A 131 17.02 12.46 -28.95
C PHE A 131 16.83 11.01 -29.41
N ALA A 132 16.12 10.79 -30.51
CA ALA A 132 15.91 9.47 -31.12
C ALA A 132 17.23 8.84 -31.61
N GLN A 133 18.18 9.67 -32.07
CA GLN A 133 19.54 9.26 -32.42
C GLN A 133 20.48 9.15 -31.20
N GLN A 134 19.98 9.31 -29.98
CA GLN A 134 20.76 9.32 -28.74
C GLN A 134 21.85 10.43 -28.68
N GLN A 135 21.75 11.45 -29.53
CA GLN A 135 22.64 12.62 -29.53
C GLN A 135 22.17 13.65 -28.50
N TYR A 136 22.18 13.27 -27.23
CA TYR A 136 21.58 14.05 -26.15
C TYR A 136 22.21 15.43 -25.96
N ASP A 137 23.52 15.55 -26.18
CA ASP A 137 24.25 16.84 -26.08
C ASP A 137 23.76 17.86 -27.12
N ARG A 138 23.26 17.40 -28.27
CA ARG A 138 22.66 18.25 -29.30
C ARG A 138 21.17 18.49 -29.06
N ALA A 139 20.46 17.50 -28.51
CA ALA A 139 19.04 17.61 -28.21
C ALA A 139 18.75 18.58 -27.05
N GLU A 140 19.54 18.51 -25.97
CA GLU A 140 19.32 19.28 -24.73
C GLU A 140 19.12 20.78 -24.96
N PRO A 141 20.04 21.52 -25.62
CA PRO A 141 19.89 22.97 -25.76
C PRO A 141 18.64 23.36 -26.55
N LEU A 142 18.26 22.57 -27.56
CA LEU A 142 17.06 22.80 -28.38
C LEU A 142 15.77 22.55 -27.59
N LEU A 143 15.72 21.45 -26.83
CA LEU A 143 14.56 21.09 -26.03
C LEU A 143 14.37 22.04 -24.84
N GLU A 144 15.46 22.47 -24.19
CA GLU A 144 15.38 23.49 -23.14
C GLU A 144 14.94 24.85 -23.66
N GLU A 145 15.42 25.25 -24.85
CA GLU A 145 14.95 26.46 -25.49
C GLU A 145 13.45 26.38 -25.82
N ALA A 146 13.01 25.28 -26.41
CA ALA A 146 11.60 25.04 -26.68
C ALA A 146 10.76 25.10 -25.39
N LEU A 147 11.25 24.51 -24.28
CA LEU A 147 10.52 24.49 -23.01
C LEU A 147 10.42 25.89 -22.41
N ARG A 148 11.46 26.73 -22.55
CA ARG A 148 11.42 28.13 -22.10
C ARG A 148 10.43 28.97 -22.92
N SER A 149 10.38 28.75 -24.24
CA SER A 149 9.56 29.55 -25.16
C SER A 149 8.10 29.11 -25.19
N GLN A 150 7.82 27.81 -25.21
CA GLN A 150 6.48 27.25 -25.26
C GLN A 150 6.37 25.95 -24.43
N PRO A 151 6.19 26.06 -23.10
CA PRO A 151 6.12 24.90 -22.20
C PRO A 151 4.97 23.93 -22.48
N THR A 152 3.95 24.39 -23.21
CA THR A 152 2.71 23.65 -23.48
C THR A 152 2.80 22.70 -24.69
N LEU A 153 3.94 22.64 -25.39
CA LEU A 153 4.14 21.69 -26.48
C LEU A 153 3.98 20.25 -25.99
N ASP A 154 3.16 19.48 -26.69
CA ASP A 154 2.79 18.13 -26.27
C ASP A 154 4.01 17.22 -26.19
N GLY A 155 4.21 16.59 -25.03
CA GLY A 155 5.32 15.68 -24.76
C GLY A 155 6.66 16.34 -24.41
N LEU A 156 6.84 17.65 -24.63
CA LEU A 156 8.14 18.31 -24.43
C LEU A 156 8.70 18.18 -23.01
N GLY A 157 7.84 18.33 -21.99
CA GLY A 157 8.26 18.22 -20.59
C GLY A 157 8.85 16.86 -20.22
N TYR A 158 8.41 15.78 -20.88
CA TYR A 158 9.01 14.44 -20.72
C TYR A 158 10.47 14.43 -21.15
N TYR A 159 10.76 14.90 -22.36
CA TYR A 159 12.11 14.80 -22.93
C TYR A 159 13.11 15.66 -22.14
N VAL A 160 12.73 16.89 -21.77
CA VAL A 160 13.58 17.73 -20.92
C VAL A 160 13.74 17.11 -19.52
N GLY A 161 12.65 16.61 -18.92
CA GLY A 161 12.71 15.98 -17.61
C GLY A 161 13.60 14.73 -17.61
N PHE A 162 13.54 13.92 -18.66
CA PHE A 162 14.39 12.74 -18.83
C PHE A 162 15.87 13.11 -18.99
N LEU A 163 16.19 14.14 -19.76
CA LEU A 163 17.59 14.61 -19.90
C LEU A 163 18.15 15.11 -18.55
N ARG A 164 17.36 15.87 -17.79
CA ARG A 164 17.74 16.32 -16.44
C ARG A 164 17.89 15.17 -15.46
N TYR A 165 16.99 14.19 -15.52
CA TYR A 165 17.08 12.96 -14.73
C TYR A 165 18.41 12.24 -14.98
N ARG A 166 18.82 12.10 -16.26
CA ARG A 166 20.11 11.49 -16.62
C ARG A 166 21.31 12.28 -16.11
N LYS A 167 21.21 13.60 -16.05
CA LYS A 167 22.23 14.49 -15.46
C LYS A 167 22.18 14.52 -13.94
N LYS A 168 21.31 13.71 -13.31
CA LYS A 168 21.08 13.63 -11.86
C LYS A 168 20.50 14.92 -11.26
N ASP A 169 19.99 15.82 -12.09
CA ASP A 169 19.19 16.97 -11.65
C ASP A 169 17.73 16.53 -11.44
N TYR A 170 17.51 15.78 -10.36
CA TYR A 170 16.19 15.20 -10.06
C TYR A 170 15.13 16.25 -9.73
N ARG A 171 15.54 17.42 -9.21
CA ARG A 171 14.61 18.53 -8.95
C ARG A 171 14.19 19.19 -10.25
N GLY A 172 15.15 19.57 -11.09
CA GLY A 172 14.84 20.16 -12.40
C GLY A 172 14.12 19.20 -13.34
N ALA A 173 14.33 17.88 -13.18
CA ALA A 173 13.57 16.84 -13.88
C ALA A 173 12.08 16.89 -13.51
N LEU A 174 11.76 16.93 -12.20
CA LEU A 174 10.38 17.01 -11.73
C LEU A 174 9.68 18.29 -12.18
N ASP A 175 10.40 19.41 -12.19
CA ASP A 175 9.84 20.69 -12.67
C ASP A 175 9.48 20.60 -14.16
N ALA A 176 10.35 19.99 -14.98
CA ALA A 176 10.08 19.77 -16.40
C ALA A 176 8.92 18.78 -16.65
N PHE A 177 8.86 17.67 -15.90
CA PHE A 177 7.76 16.71 -15.99
C PHE A 177 6.40 17.34 -15.63
N ARG A 178 6.37 18.29 -14.70
CA ARG A 178 5.15 19.02 -14.30
C ARG A 178 4.77 20.13 -15.28
N ALA A 179 5.75 20.74 -15.93
CA ALA A 179 5.52 21.83 -16.87
C ALA A 179 4.88 21.36 -18.18
N GLY A 180 5.22 20.15 -18.64
CA GLY A 180 4.69 19.58 -19.87
C GLY A 180 3.35 18.88 -19.71
N ARG A 181 2.56 18.86 -20.79
CA ARG A 181 1.42 17.94 -20.97
C ARG A 181 1.78 16.96 -22.07
N ALA A 182 1.33 15.72 -21.95
CA ALA A 182 1.48 14.71 -22.99
C ALA A 182 0.10 14.13 -23.27
N SER A 183 -0.30 14.09 -24.53
CA SER A 183 -1.57 13.50 -24.96
C SER A 183 -1.41 12.01 -25.23
N ASN A 184 -0.18 11.59 -25.56
CA ASN A 184 0.20 10.19 -25.72
C ASN A 184 0.21 9.45 -24.35
N PRO A 185 -0.61 8.40 -24.16
CA PRO A 185 -0.66 7.63 -22.91
C PRO A 185 0.66 6.96 -22.51
N ASP A 186 1.45 6.48 -23.45
CA ASP A 186 2.76 5.87 -23.17
C ASP A 186 3.73 6.91 -22.62
N LEU A 187 3.69 8.12 -23.21
CA LEU A 187 4.51 9.24 -22.75
C LEU A 187 4.05 9.75 -21.37
N GLN A 188 2.76 9.74 -21.10
CA GLN A 188 2.22 10.00 -19.76
C GLN A 188 2.73 8.96 -18.75
N GLN A 189 2.64 7.67 -19.09
CA GLN A 189 3.16 6.59 -18.24
C GLN A 189 4.65 6.77 -17.94
N LEU A 190 5.47 7.02 -18.97
CA LEU A 190 6.91 7.23 -18.81
C LEU A 190 7.22 8.47 -17.96
N THR A 191 6.49 9.57 -18.17
CA THR A 191 6.61 10.80 -17.36
C THR A 191 6.36 10.52 -15.88
N LYS A 192 5.30 9.77 -15.58
CA LYS A 192 4.93 9.36 -14.22
C LYS A 192 5.98 8.43 -13.60
N PHE A 193 6.48 7.48 -14.38
CA PHE A 193 7.53 6.55 -13.94
C PHE A 193 8.83 7.28 -13.56
N TYR A 194 9.36 8.14 -14.43
CA TYR A 194 10.58 8.90 -14.14
C TYR A 194 10.39 9.99 -13.07
N SER A 195 9.18 10.54 -12.93
CA SER A 195 8.83 11.40 -11.79
C SER A 195 8.91 10.62 -10.47
N GLY A 196 8.35 9.41 -10.44
CA GLY A 196 8.45 8.51 -9.30
C GLY A 196 9.89 8.18 -8.92
N LEU A 197 10.74 7.83 -9.90
CA LEU A 197 12.17 7.61 -9.68
C LEU A 197 12.88 8.83 -9.10
N SER A 198 12.64 10.01 -9.66
CA SER A 198 13.21 11.28 -9.18
C SER A 198 12.84 11.54 -7.72
N LEU A 199 11.56 11.35 -7.37
CA LEU A 199 11.07 11.49 -5.99
C LEU A 199 11.69 10.46 -5.03
N GLY A 200 11.91 9.23 -5.50
CA GLY A 200 12.57 8.17 -4.74
C GLY A 200 13.99 8.58 -4.34
N VAL A 201 14.78 9.06 -5.30
CA VAL A 201 16.15 9.52 -5.04
C VAL A 201 16.18 10.76 -4.14
N LEU A 202 15.18 11.65 -4.25
CA LEU A 202 15.02 12.80 -3.36
C LEU A 202 14.54 12.45 -1.95
N GLY A 203 14.38 11.16 -1.62
CA GLY A 203 14.00 10.71 -0.28
C GLY A 203 12.52 10.88 0.04
N LEU A 204 11.66 10.99 -0.98
CA LEU A 204 10.21 11.15 -0.89
C LEU A 204 9.46 9.88 -1.34
N PRO A 205 9.67 8.71 -0.70
CA PRO A 205 9.19 7.42 -1.18
C PRO A 205 7.66 7.31 -1.25
N GLY A 206 6.93 8.07 -0.42
CA GLY A 206 5.46 8.09 -0.46
C GLY A 206 4.90 8.76 -1.72
N GLN A 207 5.49 9.88 -2.14
CA GLN A 207 5.12 10.55 -3.38
C GLN A 207 5.61 9.73 -4.59
N ALA A 208 6.81 9.15 -4.47
CA ALA A 208 7.38 8.28 -5.49
C ALA A 208 6.47 7.08 -5.81
N ALA A 209 6.03 6.34 -4.78
CA ALA A 209 5.11 5.22 -4.94
C ALA A 209 3.77 5.65 -5.57
N ALA A 210 3.24 6.82 -5.22
CA ALA A 210 2.00 7.33 -5.78
C ALA A 210 2.13 7.68 -7.28
N GLU A 211 3.24 8.29 -7.70
CA GLU A 211 3.51 8.57 -9.12
C GLU A 211 3.69 7.27 -9.92
N ILE A 212 4.36 6.26 -9.34
CA ILE A 212 4.52 4.95 -9.99
C ILE A 212 3.17 4.21 -10.08
N ASP A 213 2.31 4.29 -9.05
CA ASP A 213 0.94 3.76 -9.11
C ASP A 213 0.13 4.41 -10.24
N GLN A 214 0.28 5.72 -10.46
CA GLN A 214 -0.35 6.40 -11.59
C GLN A 214 0.22 5.93 -12.93
N ALA A 215 1.53 5.69 -13.03
CA ALA A 215 2.17 5.14 -14.22
C ALA A 215 1.60 3.75 -14.56
N ILE A 216 1.44 2.87 -13.57
CA ILE A 216 0.87 1.54 -13.74
C ILE A 216 -0.58 1.62 -14.22
N ARG A 217 -1.39 2.50 -13.63
CA ARG A 217 -2.80 2.68 -14.03
C ARG A 217 -2.97 3.24 -15.44
N ALA A 218 -2.06 4.09 -15.89
CA ALA A 218 -2.14 4.72 -17.21
C ALA A 218 -2.00 3.71 -18.36
N ALA A 219 -1.12 2.71 -18.21
CA ALA A 219 -0.99 1.62 -19.17
C ALA A 219 -0.64 0.29 -18.46
N PRO A 220 -1.64 -0.43 -17.92
CA PRO A 220 -1.44 -1.62 -17.08
C PRO A 220 -0.74 -2.77 -17.81
N ALA A 221 -0.87 -2.86 -19.14
CA ALA A 221 -0.32 -3.96 -19.94
C ALA A 221 1.04 -3.63 -20.59
N SER A 222 1.71 -2.54 -20.20
CA SER A 222 2.99 -2.19 -20.82
C SER A 222 4.15 -3.04 -20.28
N ALA A 223 5.23 -3.15 -21.06
CA ALA A 223 6.46 -3.84 -20.64
C ALA A 223 7.10 -3.24 -19.37
N PHE A 224 6.70 -2.02 -18.99
CA PHE A 224 7.22 -1.31 -17.82
C PHE A 224 6.44 -1.59 -16.53
N THR A 225 5.24 -2.18 -16.61
CA THR A 225 4.38 -2.41 -15.43
C THR A 225 5.05 -3.29 -14.38
N GLY A 226 5.58 -4.46 -14.74
CA GLY A 226 6.19 -5.37 -13.78
C GLY A 226 7.40 -4.78 -13.03
N PRO A 227 8.37 -4.16 -13.73
CA PRO A 227 9.44 -3.39 -13.07
C PRO A 227 8.94 -2.24 -12.18
N ALA A 228 7.90 -1.53 -12.61
CA ALA A 228 7.29 -0.44 -11.85
C ALA A 228 6.63 -0.95 -10.55
N GLU A 229 5.92 -2.07 -10.59
CA GLU A 229 5.32 -2.71 -9.42
C GLU A 229 6.38 -3.07 -8.37
N ARG A 230 7.47 -3.75 -8.77
CA ARG A 230 8.56 -4.12 -7.84
C ARG A 230 9.17 -2.90 -7.17
N LEU A 231 9.42 -1.84 -7.95
CA LEU A 231 10.00 -0.61 -7.44
C LEU A 231 9.05 0.07 -6.45
N ARG A 232 7.76 0.18 -6.81
CA ARG A 232 6.73 0.74 -5.95
C ARG A 232 6.62 -0.02 -4.64
N ASP A 233 6.64 -1.34 -4.68
CA ASP A 233 6.58 -2.18 -3.48
C ASP A 233 7.82 -1.98 -2.59
N SER A 234 9.01 -1.86 -3.17
CA SER A 234 10.23 -1.51 -2.42
C SER A 234 10.12 -0.14 -1.72
N MET A 235 9.49 0.85 -2.36
CA MET A 235 9.31 2.19 -1.81
C MET A 235 8.25 2.23 -0.71
N VAL A 236 7.18 1.45 -0.87
CA VAL A 236 6.15 1.25 0.16
C VAL A 236 6.74 0.55 1.38
N ALA A 237 7.55 -0.50 1.17
CA ALA A 237 8.27 -1.19 2.24
C ALA A 237 9.22 -0.24 3.00
N ALA A 238 9.99 0.59 2.29
CA ALA A 238 10.84 1.61 2.90
C ALA A 238 10.05 2.66 3.70
N ARG A 239 8.86 3.04 3.23
CA ARG A 239 7.95 3.96 3.94
C ARG A 239 7.40 3.33 5.22
N GLN A 240 6.96 2.08 5.17
CA GLN A 240 6.49 1.35 6.35
C GLN A 240 7.64 1.19 7.37
N GLY A 241 8.86 0.92 6.91
CA GLY A 241 10.06 0.86 7.76
C GLY A 241 10.39 2.15 8.52
N ARG A 242 9.97 3.32 8.04
CA ARG A 242 10.22 4.62 8.71
C ARG A 242 9.19 4.99 9.78
N ARG A 243 8.02 4.35 9.81
CA ARG A 243 6.99 4.66 10.82
C ARG A 243 7.45 4.17 12.19
N ARG A 244 7.23 5.01 13.20
CA ARG A 244 7.49 4.70 14.61
C ARG A 244 6.25 4.18 15.32
N LEU A 245 5.07 4.65 14.93
CA LEU A 245 3.79 4.19 15.47
C LEU A 245 3.17 3.17 14.51
N SER A 246 2.76 2.03 15.04
CA SER A 246 1.83 1.09 14.43
C SER A 246 0.63 0.92 15.33
N ALA A 247 -0.57 0.85 14.75
CA ALA A 247 -1.78 0.57 15.50
C ALA A 247 -2.67 -0.41 14.73
N GLU A 248 -3.42 -1.22 15.47
CA GLU A 248 -4.39 -2.15 14.93
C GLU A 248 -5.69 -2.08 15.74
N LEU A 249 -6.81 -1.97 15.05
CA LEU A 249 -8.14 -2.13 15.62
C LEU A 249 -8.77 -3.40 15.09
N ARG A 250 -9.43 -4.16 15.94
CA ARG A 250 -10.15 -5.39 15.61
C ARG A 250 -11.55 -5.31 16.17
N LEU A 251 -12.53 -5.61 15.33
CA LEU A 251 -13.94 -5.73 15.69
C LEU A 251 -14.45 -7.04 15.09
N GLY A 252 -15.20 -7.82 15.86
CA GLY A 252 -15.69 -9.09 15.34
C GLY A 252 -16.83 -9.67 16.14
N PHE A 253 -17.37 -10.75 15.57
CA PHE A 253 -18.39 -11.59 16.18
C PHE A 253 -17.85 -13.00 16.27
N PHE A 254 -18.29 -13.73 17.28
CA PHE A 254 -17.96 -15.14 17.43
C PHE A 254 -19.16 -15.96 17.89
N TYR A 255 -19.07 -17.27 17.64
CA TYR A 255 -19.90 -18.29 18.25
C TYR A 255 -18.99 -19.33 18.90
N ASP A 256 -19.26 -19.63 20.16
CA ASP A 256 -18.53 -20.60 20.97
C ASP A 256 -19.51 -21.62 21.53
N ASP A 257 -19.25 -22.90 21.27
CA ASP A 257 -20.13 -23.98 21.74
C ASP A 257 -19.85 -24.45 23.17
N ASN A 258 -18.71 -24.04 23.75
CA ASN A 258 -18.27 -24.46 25.07
C ASN A 258 -17.44 -23.39 25.82
N VAL A 259 -18.05 -22.21 26.00
CA VAL A 259 -17.50 -21.05 26.73
C VAL A 259 -17.04 -21.43 28.14
N ALA A 260 -17.84 -22.23 28.84
CA ALA A 260 -17.59 -22.65 30.22
C ALA A 260 -16.59 -23.81 30.35
N VAL A 261 -16.08 -24.35 29.24
CA VAL A 261 -15.12 -25.47 29.20
C VAL A 261 -15.63 -26.69 29.99
N VAL A 262 -16.88 -27.06 29.73
CA VAL A 262 -17.54 -28.20 30.36
C VAL A 262 -16.97 -29.51 29.79
N PRO A 263 -16.77 -30.54 30.63
CA PRO A 263 -16.18 -31.81 30.20
C PRO A 263 -17.10 -32.62 29.26
N ASN A 264 -16.46 -33.48 28.46
CA ASN A 264 -17.12 -34.52 27.67
C ASN A 264 -17.88 -35.50 28.57
N ALA A 265 -18.82 -36.24 27.99
CA ALA A 265 -19.64 -37.17 28.77
C ALA A 265 -18.81 -38.37 29.25
N ASP A 266 -18.86 -38.66 30.54
CA ASP A 266 -18.23 -39.82 31.16
C ASP A 266 -19.09 -40.27 32.36
N ASP A 267 -19.64 -41.48 32.27
CA ASP A 267 -20.54 -42.02 33.30
C ASP A 267 -19.79 -42.54 34.54
N SER A 268 -18.45 -42.69 34.46
CA SER A 268 -17.63 -43.16 35.57
C SER A 268 -17.28 -42.06 36.58
N GLU A 269 -17.49 -40.79 36.23
CA GLU A 269 -17.15 -39.61 37.04
C GLU A 269 -18.43 -38.81 37.39
N PRO A 270 -18.98 -38.96 38.62
CA PRO A 270 -20.21 -38.28 39.02
C PRO A 270 -20.16 -36.75 38.91
N LEU A 271 -18.97 -36.14 39.08
CA LEU A 271 -18.80 -34.69 38.96
C LEU A 271 -19.03 -34.21 37.51
N VAL A 272 -18.66 -35.01 36.51
CA VAL A 272 -18.88 -34.69 35.09
C VAL A 272 -20.38 -34.51 34.82
N ALA A 273 -21.24 -35.38 35.36
CA ALA A 273 -22.68 -35.27 35.21
C ALA A 273 -23.26 -33.99 35.84
N ALA A 274 -22.66 -33.49 36.93
CA ALA A 274 -23.05 -32.24 37.56
C ALA A 274 -22.60 -31.02 36.73
N LEU A 275 -21.34 -31.01 36.27
CA LEU A 275 -20.76 -29.91 35.48
C LEU A 275 -21.46 -29.73 34.13
N ARG A 276 -21.91 -30.83 33.51
CA ARG A 276 -22.61 -30.82 32.21
C ARG A 276 -24.01 -30.20 32.24
N ARG A 277 -24.53 -29.82 33.40
CA ARG A 277 -25.82 -29.09 33.51
C ARG A 277 -25.70 -27.60 33.18
N ALA A 278 -24.48 -27.06 33.17
CA ALA A 278 -24.25 -25.65 32.88
C ALA A 278 -24.56 -25.33 31.40
N LYS A 279 -25.02 -24.09 31.15
CA LYS A 279 -25.11 -23.56 29.79
C LYS A 279 -23.69 -23.35 29.25
N THR A 280 -23.42 -23.82 28.04
CA THR A 280 -22.06 -23.81 27.47
C THR A 280 -21.91 -22.93 26.23
N ARG A 281 -23.00 -22.64 25.53
CA ARG A 281 -22.98 -21.97 24.22
C ARG A 281 -23.22 -20.48 24.34
N SER A 282 -22.50 -19.69 23.57
CA SER A 282 -22.75 -18.26 23.42
C SER A 282 -22.40 -17.77 22.03
N THR A 283 -23.20 -16.85 21.53
CA THR A 283 -22.70 -15.87 20.55
C THR A 283 -22.04 -14.71 21.29
N GLY A 284 -21.21 -13.93 20.61
CA GLY A 284 -20.61 -12.77 21.22
C GLY A 284 -19.90 -11.84 20.27
N GLU A 285 -19.46 -10.72 20.82
CA GLU A 285 -18.70 -9.68 20.15
C GLU A 285 -17.30 -9.62 20.73
N LEU A 286 -16.32 -9.27 19.91
CA LEU A 286 -14.97 -9.01 20.34
C LEU A 286 -14.48 -7.65 19.86
N PHE A 287 -13.65 -7.04 20.69
CA PHE A 287 -12.93 -5.83 20.35
C PHE A 287 -11.47 -5.96 20.76
N GLY A 288 -10.58 -5.53 19.88
CA GLY A 288 -9.15 -5.46 20.14
C GLY A 288 -8.58 -4.13 19.69
N LEU A 289 -7.69 -3.57 20.51
CA LEU A 289 -6.84 -2.44 20.17
C LEU A 289 -5.40 -2.84 20.45
N ARG A 290 -4.50 -2.61 19.51
CA ARG A 290 -3.06 -2.72 19.71
C ARG A 290 -2.40 -1.45 19.23
N ALA A 291 -1.44 -0.93 19.98
CA ALA A 291 -0.59 0.17 19.57
C ALA A 291 0.85 -0.11 20.02
N ASP A 292 1.80 0.03 19.12
CA ASP A 292 3.23 -0.11 19.39
C ASP A 292 3.96 1.14 18.88
N TYR A 293 4.85 1.69 19.70
CA TYR A 293 5.65 2.85 19.37
C TYR A 293 7.14 2.55 19.53
N ALA A 294 7.88 2.60 18.42
CA ALA A 294 9.33 2.53 18.38
C ALA A 294 9.94 3.87 18.78
N TRP A 295 10.28 4.04 20.06
CA TRP A 295 10.88 5.27 20.57
C TRP A 295 12.34 5.42 20.13
N LEU A 296 13.04 4.29 19.97
CA LEU A 296 14.38 4.21 19.40
C LEU A 296 14.29 3.36 18.13
N LYS A 297 14.79 3.90 17.02
CA LYS A 297 14.88 3.18 15.75
C LYS A 297 16.11 3.65 14.99
N THR A 298 17.12 2.79 14.95
CA THR A 298 18.36 2.94 14.18
C THR A 298 18.50 1.76 13.23
N ASP A 299 19.59 1.70 12.46
CA ASP A 299 19.84 0.58 11.54
C ASP A 299 19.96 -0.75 12.29
N GLN A 300 20.60 -0.73 13.46
CA GLN A 300 20.86 -1.93 14.26
C GLN A 300 19.90 -2.10 15.45
N TRP A 301 19.43 -1.01 16.06
CA TRP A 301 18.65 -1.08 17.29
C TRP A 301 17.22 -0.59 17.10
N GLU A 302 16.27 -1.30 17.69
CA GLU A 302 14.89 -0.85 17.78
C GLU A 302 14.33 -1.16 19.16
N ALA A 303 13.86 -0.11 19.86
CA ALA A 303 13.22 -0.23 21.17
C ALA A 303 11.78 0.26 21.09
N THR A 304 10.86 -0.52 21.64
CA THR A 304 9.42 -0.37 21.48
C THR A 304 8.71 -0.37 22.81
N ILE A 305 7.68 0.47 22.94
CA ILE A 305 6.65 0.39 23.98
C ILE A 305 5.34 0.00 23.29
N GLY A 306 4.65 -0.99 23.83
CA GLY A 306 3.40 -1.50 23.29
C GLY A 306 2.31 -1.56 24.34
N TYR A 307 1.08 -1.35 23.89
CA TYR A 307 -0.12 -1.61 24.67
C TYR A 307 -1.13 -2.34 23.80
N SER A 308 -1.77 -3.36 24.37
CA SER A 308 -2.86 -4.12 23.76
C SER A 308 -4.01 -4.24 24.73
N PHE A 309 -5.21 -3.90 24.26
CA PHE A 309 -6.47 -4.13 24.94
C PHE A 309 -7.27 -5.15 24.14
N PHE A 310 -7.86 -6.12 24.82
CA PHE A 310 -8.75 -7.10 24.21
C PHE A 310 -9.95 -7.33 25.12
N THR A 311 -11.14 -7.42 24.55
CA THR A 311 -12.35 -7.76 25.30
C THR A 311 -13.29 -8.61 24.47
N THR A 312 -14.04 -9.47 25.16
CA THR A 312 -15.14 -10.27 24.62
C THR A 312 -16.41 -9.99 25.41
N TYR A 313 -17.52 -10.01 24.71
CA TYR A 313 -18.86 -9.96 25.28
C TYR A 313 -19.62 -11.20 24.83
N ASN A 314 -19.88 -12.13 25.74
CA ASN A 314 -20.68 -13.33 25.55
C ASN A 314 -22.14 -12.98 25.87
N ASN A 315 -22.98 -12.96 24.84
CA ASN A 315 -24.39 -12.58 24.96
C ASN A 315 -25.18 -13.51 25.91
N ASP A 316 -24.83 -14.79 25.94
CA ASP A 316 -25.55 -15.83 26.67
C ASP A 316 -24.95 -16.17 28.03
N LEU A 317 -23.69 -15.78 28.24
CA LEU A 317 -22.83 -16.18 29.35
C LEU A 317 -21.90 -15.02 29.78
N PRO A 318 -22.44 -13.86 30.18
CA PRO A 318 -21.64 -12.65 30.44
C PRO A 318 -20.63 -12.80 31.57
N SER A 319 -20.84 -13.75 32.50
CA SER A 319 -19.87 -14.09 33.55
C SER A 319 -18.56 -14.69 33.01
N PHE A 320 -18.50 -15.01 31.71
CA PHE A 320 -17.32 -15.49 31.02
C PHE A 320 -16.69 -14.44 30.10
N ASN A 321 -17.11 -13.18 30.22
CA ASN A 321 -16.51 -12.08 29.49
C ASN A 321 -15.05 -11.90 29.93
N ILE A 322 -14.14 -12.00 28.98
CA ILE A 322 -12.71 -11.80 29.22
C ILE A 322 -12.34 -10.39 28.77
N MET A 323 -11.55 -9.71 29.60
CA MET A 323 -10.89 -8.46 29.26
C MET A 323 -9.40 -8.56 29.61
N SER A 324 -8.50 -8.13 28.73
CA SER A 324 -7.05 -8.17 28.94
C SER A 324 -6.42 -6.82 28.63
N HIS A 325 -5.51 -6.41 29.52
CA HIS A 325 -4.64 -5.25 29.37
C HIS A 325 -3.19 -5.74 29.35
N LEU A 326 -2.55 -5.69 28.18
CA LEU A 326 -1.16 -6.09 28.01
C LEU A 326 -0.31 -4.87 27.69
N ALA A 327 0.62 -4.53 28.57
CA ALA A 327 1.66 -3.54 28.33
C ALA A 327 2.99 -4.25 28.11
N ASN A 328 3.77 -3.84 27.11
CA ASN A 328 5.06 -4.44 26.82
C ASN A 328 6.13 -3.41 26.49
N VAL A 329 7.36 -3.81 26.73
CA VAL A 329 8.57 -3.10 26.34
C VAL A 329 9.51 -4.10 25.70
N GLY A 330 10.00 -3.78 24.50
CA GLY A 330 10.90 -4.64 23.74
C GLY A 330 12.15 -3.91 23.26
N LEU A 331 13.25 -4.65 23.15
CA LEU A 331 14.49 -4.22 22.52
C LEU A 331 14.93 -5.27 21.50
N THR A 332 15.28 -4.84 20.30
CA THR A 332 15.79 -5.71 19.25
C THR A 332 17.08 -5.16 18.67
N TYR A 333 17.96 -6.09 18.29
CA TYR A 333 19.27 -5.83 17.70
C TYR A 333 19.40 -6.63 16.40
N ARG A 334 19.65 -5.92 15.29
CA ARG A 334 19.89 -6.47 13.96
C ARG A 334 21.40 -6.59 13.73
N THR A 335 21.83 -7.78 13.39
CA THR A 335 23.22 -8.13 13.06
C THR A 335 23.24 -9.20 11.97
N ALA A 336 24.40 -9.78 11.69
CA ALA A 336 24.55 -10.92 10.80
C ALA A 336 25.57 -11.92 11.35
N VAL A 337 25.40 -13.19 11.00
CA VAL A 337 26.40 -14.25 11.21
C VAL A 337 26.87 -14.70 9.83
N GLY A 338 28.06 -14.25 9.43
CA GLY A 338 28.47 -14.33 8.03
C GLY A 338 27.53 -13.52 7.14
N ASN A 339 26.95 -14.16 6.13
CA ASN A 339 25.97 -13.53 5.22
C ASN A 339 24.52 -13.72 5.65
N MET A 340 24.27 -14.36 6.80
CA MET A 340 22.92 -14.66 7.30
C MET A 340 22.45 -13.53 8.24
N PRO A 341 21.38 -12.79 7.90
CA PRO A 341 20.79 -11.82 8.81
C PRO A 341 20.33 -12.47 10.11
N LEU A 342 20.66 -11.85 11.24
CA LEU A 342 20.30 -12.30 12.58
C LEU A 342 19.60 -11.16 13.32
N LEU A 343 18.42 -11.43 13.85
CA LEU A 343 17.69 -10.54 14.76
C LEU A 343 17.74 -11.16 16.16
N LEU A 344 18.30 -10.43 17.12
CA LEU A 344 18.24 -10.77 18.54
C LEU A 344 17.24 -9.84 19.22
N GLY A 345 16.51 -10.33 20.19
CA GLY A 345 15.56 -9.49 20.91
C GLY A 345 15.24 -9.97 22.31
N GLY A 346 14.80 -9.02 23.13
CA GLY A 346 14.28 -9.25 24.45
C GLY A 346 13.03 -8.40 24.68
N GLN A 347 12.08 -8.92 25.44
CA GLN A 347 10.87 -8.19 25.81
C GLN A 347 10.43 -8.52 27.22
N TYR A 348 9.87 -7.52 27.88
CA TYR A 348 9.11 -7.66 29.11
C TYR A 348 7.64 -7.29 28.82
N ALA A 349 6.72 -8.13 29.27
CA ALA A 349 5.28 -7.88 29.16
C ALA A 349 4.59 -8.08 30.52
N PHE A 350 3.71 -7.15 30.85
CA PHE A 350 2.77 -7.27 31.95
C PHE A 350 1.37 -7.42 31.36
N ASP A 351 0.65 -8.45 31.78
CA ASP A 351 -0.72 -8.72 31.32
C ASP A 351 -1.65 -8.92 32.53
N ALA A 352 -2.67 -8.07 32.59
CA ALA A 352 -3.76 -8.16 33.55
C ALA A 352 -5.01 -8.68 32.84
N LEU A 353 -5.40 -9.91 33.13
CA LEU A 353 -6.58 -10.55 32.58
C LEU A 353 -7.71 -10.57 33.62
N PHE A 354 -8.88 -10.15 33.18
CA PHE A 354 -10.10 -10.07 33.95
C PHE A 354 -11.14 -11.04 33.38
N LEU A 355 -11.91 -11.66 34.28
CA LEU A 355 -13.07 -12.48 33.98
C LEU A 355 -14.27 -11.82 34.68
N ASP A 356 -15.27 -11.40 33.91
CA ASP A 356 -16.44 -10.67 34.40
C ASP A 356 -16.07 -9.48 35.29
N GLN A 357 -15.20 -8.61 34.78
CA GLN A 357 -14.68 -7.40 35.45
C GLN A 357 -13.85 -7.64 36.72
N ARG A 358 -13.70 -8.89 37.16
CA ARG A 358 -12.84 -9.26 38.28
C ARG A 358 -11.48 -9.66 37.73
N TRP A 359 -10.41 -9.19 38.35
CA TRP A 359 -9.08 -9.67 37.99
C TRP A 359 -9.06 -11.19 38.16
N PHE A 360 -8.52 -11.91 37.17
CA PHE A 360 -8.47 -13.36 37.13
C PHE A 360 -7.02 -13.85 37.21
N VAL A 361 -6.12 -13.23 36.46
CA VAL A 361 -4.68 -13.50 36.57
C VAL A 361 -3.86 -12.27 36.19
N LEU A 362 -2.80 -12.02 36.95
CA LEU A 362 -1.74 -11.07 36.61
C LEU A 362 -0.50 -11.86 36.16
N ARG A 363 0.11 -11.45 35.04
CA ARG A 363 1.25 -12.15 34.45
C ARG A 363 2.42 -11.22 34.19
N HIS A 364 3.59 -11.56 34.70
CA HIS A 364 4.86 -10.94 34.35
C HIS A 364 5.62 -11.89 33.44
N THR A 365 5.93 -11.46 32.21
CA THR A 365 6.60 -12.30 31.21
C THR A 365 7.88 -11.64 30.73
N GLY A 366 9.02 -12.30 30.93
CA GLY A 366 10.28 -11.96 30.30
C GLY A 366 10.57 -12.95 29.18
N SER A 367 11.01 -12.48 28.01
CA SER A 367 11.45 -13.40 26.95
C SER A 367 12.62 -12.85 26.16
N ALA A 368 13.46 -13.76 25.70
CA ALA A 368 14.55 -13.51 24.77
C ALA A 368 14.35 -14.39 23.54
N PHE A 369 14.72 -13.87 22.37
CA PHE A 369 14.60 -14.61 21.12
C PHE A 369 15.72 -14.27 20.15
N ALA A 370 15.96 -15.19 19.22
CA ALA A 370 16.83 -15.03 18.08
C ALA A 370 16.07 -15.50 16.83
N SER A 371 16.16 -14.74 15.73
CA SER A 371 15.67 -15.13 14.41
C SER A 371 16.81 -15.04 13.42
N LEU A 372 17.23 -16.18 12.88
CA LEU A 372 18.27 -16.31 11.88
C LEU A 372 17.60 -16.54 10.51
N VAL A 373 17.99 -15.75 9.52
CA VAL A 373 17.57 -15.94 8.13
C VAL A 373 18.71 -16.64 7.40
N GLU A 374 18.63 -17.96 7.25
CA GLU A 374 19.70 -18.73 6.62
C GLU A 374 19.76 -18.53 5.11
N SER A 375 18.60 -18.28 4.48
CA SER A 375 18.47 -18.03 3.05
C SER A 375 17.14 -17.33 2.74
N ASP A 376 16.86 -17.10 1.46
CA ASP A 376 15.53 -16.71 0.96
C ASP A 376 14.41 -17.72 1.30
N ARG A 377 14.76 -18.98 1.56
CA ARG A 377 13.80 -20.07 1.84
C ARG A 377 13.69 -20.49 3.29
N TYR A 378 14.72 -20.26 4.10
CA TYR A 378 14.78 -20.79 5.47
C TYR A 378 14.90 -19.64 6.48
N LEU A 379 14.18 -19.78 7.58
CA LEU A 379 14.27 -18.91 8.75
C LEU A 379 14.09 -19.75 10.01
N THR A 380 15.08 -19.73 10.91
CA THR A 380 14.99 -20.35 12.24
C THR A 380 14.75 -19.33 13.32
N GLN A 381 13.82 -19.61 14.22
CA GLN A 381 13.57 -18.83 15.43
C GLN A 381 13.83 -19.69 16.66
N ALA A 382 14.56 -19.16 17.62
CA ALA A 382 14.69 -19.74 18.95
C ALA A 382 14.22 -18.73 19.99
N PHE A 383 13.61 -19.19 21.07
CA PHE A 383 13.22 -18.32 22.17
C PHE A 383 13.34 -19.01 23.52
N ALA A 384 13.53 -18.20 24.56
CA ALA A 384 13.38 -18.57 25.95
C ALA A 384 12.41 -17.60 26.61
N ARG A 385 11.56 -18.09 27.50
CA ARG A 385 10.55 -17.30 28.20
C ARG A 385 10.48 -17.72 29.67
N TYR A 386 10.39 -16.73 30.54
CA TYR A 386 10.00 -16.88 31.93
C TYR A 386 8.67 -16.16 32.14
N GLN A 387 7.77 -16.77 32.90
CA GLN A 387 6.49 -16.19 33.24
C GLN A 387 6.11 -16.44 34.69
N ASN A 388 5.85 -15.39 35.46
CA ASN A 388 5.22 -15.48 36.78
C ASN A 388 3.71 -15.20 36.64
N LYS A 389 2.87 -16.05 37.22
CA LYS A 389 1.41 -15.98 37.16
C LYS A 389 0.84 -15.92 38.57
N ASN A 390 0.04 -14.89 38.84
CA ASN A 390 -0.67 -14.71 40.11
C ASN A 390 -2.17 -14.69 39.83
N PHE A 391 -2.86 -15.77 40.21
CA PHE A 391 -4.29 -15.96 39.99
C PHE A 391 -5.12 -15.33 41.10
N ASN A 392 -6.30 -14.86 40.75
CA ASN A 392 -7.32 -14.52 41.73
C ASN A 392 -7.96 -15.80 42.21
N GLN A 393 -7.77 -16.09 43.49
CA GLN A 393 -8.25 -17.32 44.11
C GLN A 393 -9.28 -16.96 45.18
N PRO A 394 -10.41 -17.70 45.24
CA PRO A 394 -11.31 -17.63 46.38
C PRO A 394 -10.57 -17.84 47.71
N ILE A 395 -11.05 -17.18 48.77
CA ILE A 395 -10.41 -17.21 50.11
C ILE A 395 -10.31 -18.63 50.67
N ASP A 396 -11.22 -19.51 50.28
CA ASP A 396 -11.34 -20.91 50.69
C ASP A 396 -10.64 -21.90 49.76
N THR A 397 -9.82 -21.42 48.81
CA THR A 397 -9.06 -22.29 47.91
C THR A 397 -8.08 -23.15 48.71
N VAL A 398 -8.24 -24.46 48.65
CA VAL A 398 -7.29 -25.41 49.25
C VAL A 398 -5.93 -25.28 48.56
N ARG A 399 -4.84 -25.45 49.32
CA ARG A 399 -3.48 -25.21 48.82
C ARG A 399 -3.19 -26.00 47.55
N GLU A 400 -3.66 -27.24 47.46
CA GLU A 400 -3.46 -28.15 46.34
C GLU A 400 -4.06 -27.62 45.02
N GLU A 401 -5.08 -26.76 45.12
CA GLU A 401 -5.76 -26.13 43.99
C GLU A 401 -5.22 -24.74 43.63
N ASN A 402 -4.20 -24.26 44.35
CA ASN A 402 -3.58 -22.97 44.08
C ASN A 402 -2.82 -22.99 42.74
N ARG A 403 -3.12 -22.04 41.84
CA ARG A 403 -2.60 -22.00 40.47
C ARG A 403 -1.47 -21.00 40.25
N ASP A 404 -1.04 -20.29 41.29
CA ASP A 404 0.08 -19.37 41.21
C ASP A 404 1.33 -20.14 40.83
N ALA A 405 2.10 -19.61 39.89
CA ALA A 405 3.17 -20.38 39.29
C ALA A 405 4.29 -19.55 38.68
N ASN A 406 5.45 -20.20 38.58
CA ASN A 406 6.56 -19.78 37.74
C ASN A 406 6.70 -20.78 36.59
N ASN A 407 6.63 -20.28 35.36
CA ASN A 407 6.72 -21.08 34.16
C ASN A 407 7.97 -20.71 33.36
N TRP A 408 8.70 -21.73 32.93
CA TRP A 408 9.88 -21.62 32.09
C TRP A 408 9.62 -22.32 30.77
N MET A 409 9.89 -21.65 29.65
CA MET A 409 9.76 -22.22 28.32
C MET A 409 11.02 -21.98 27.50
N ILE A 410 11.36 -22.97 26.68
CA ILE A 410 12.34 -22.83 25.61
C ILE A 410 11.81 -23.50 24.36
N GLY A 411 12.01 -22.88 23.21
CA GLY A 411 11.49 -23.44 21.96
C GLY A 411 12.25 -22.99 20.73
N LEU A 412 12.03 -23.75 19.67
CA LEU A 412 12.57 -23.50 18.34
C LEU A 412 11.46 -23.64 17.30
N THR A 413 11.46 -22.80 16.28
CA THR A 413 10.55 -22.86 15.14
C THR A 413 11.34 -22.66 13.85
N GLN A 414 11.21 -23.59 12.91
CA GLN A 414 11.72 -23.49 11.55
C GLN A 414 10.59 -23.04 10.62
N LEU A 415 10.85 -22.02 9.82
CA LEU A 415 9.99 -21.58 8.73
C LEU A 415 10.65 -21.94 7.39
N PHE A 416 9.82 -22.48 6.49
CA PHE A 416 10.11 -22.77 5.09
C PHE A 416 9.28 -21.82 4.24
N ARG A 417 9.93 -20.91 3.52
CA ARG A 417 9.33 -19.76 2.85
C ARG A 417 9.45 -19.91 1.34
N PHE A 418 8.42 -19.47 0.62
CA PHE A 418 8.33 -19.61 -0.83
C PHE A 418 7.74 -18.34 -1.44
N SER A 419 8.22 -18.00 -2.64
CA SER A 419 7.76 -16.83 -3.40
C SER A 419 7.83 -15.53 -2.57
N GLU A 420 9.01 -15.23 -2.02
CA GLU A 420 9.25 -14.02 -1.23
C GLU A 420 8.28 -13.89 -0.04
N ASP A 421 8.19 -14.94 0.78
CA ASP A 421 7.34 -15.05 1.98
C ASP A 421 5.82 -15.06 1.73
N ARG A 422 5.37 -15.06 0.46
CA ARG A 422 3.95 -15.16 0.11
C ARG A 422 3.32 -16.47 0.60
N HIS A 423 4.08 -17.56 0.59
CA HIS A 423 3.68 -18.84 1.14
C HIS A 423 4.72 -19.33 2.14
N TYR A 424 4.28 -20.00 3.19
CA TYR A 424 5.21 -20.63 4.12
C TYR A 424 4.63 -21.88 4.79
N VAL A 425 5.52 -22.74 5.24
CA VAL A 425 5.24 -23.83 6.19
C VAL A 425 6.11 -23.58 7.43
N LYS A 426 5.58 -23.84 8.62
CA LYS A 426 6.31 -23.74 9.88
C LYS A 426 6.19 -25.03 10.68
N LEU A 427 7.28 -25.37 11.36
CA LEU A 427 7.36 -26.47 12.31
C LEU A 427 8.10 -25.98 13.55
N GLY A 428 7.59 -26.28 14.73
CA GLY A 428 8.21 -25.85 15.98
C GLY A 428 8.02 -26.85 17.10
N TYR A 429 8.94 -26.78 18.05
CA TYR A 429 8.90 -27.55 19.28
C TYR A 429 9.20 -26.62 20.45
N GLN A 430 8.50 -26.82 21.56
CA GLN A 430 8.72 -26.09 22.80
C GLN A 430 8.70 -27.07 23.95
N PHE A 431 9.56 -26.84 24.94
CA PHE A 431 9.51 -27.47 26.24
C PHE A 431 9.06 -26.43 27.25
N ASP A 432 8.17 -26.81 28.16
CA ASP A 432 7.71 -25.94 29.24
C ASP A 432 7.64 -26.66 30.58
N TRP A 433 7.97 -25.95 31.64
CA TRP A 433 7.88 -26.43 33.02
C TRP A 433 7.13 -25.39 33.84
N ASP A 434 6.07 -25.83 34.51
CA ASP A 434 5.18 -24.98 35.31
C ASP A 434 5.28 -25.41 36.77
N ASP A 435 6.02 -24.63 37.56
CA ASP A 435 6.22 -24.82 38.99
C ASP A 435 5.13 -24.03 39.75
N THR A 436 4.15 -24.75 40.28
CA THR A 436 2.94 -24.17 40.89
C THR A 436 2.90 -24.37 42.39
N VAL A 437 2.29 -23.42 43.10
CA VAL A 437 2.07 -23.55 44.56
C VAL A 437 1.18 -24.76 44.90
N GLY A 438 0.15 -25.01 44.09
CA GLY A 438 -0.76 -26.13 44.24
C GLY A 438 -0.33 -27.35 43.42
N GLN A 439 -0.14 -28.47 44.11
CA GLN A 439 0.40 -29.69 43.52
C GLN A 439 -0.41 -30.27 42.36
N ASN A 440 -1.70 -29.94 42.24
CA ASN A 440 -2.57 -30.48 41.19
C ASN A 440 -2.30 -29.86 39.81
N TYR A 441 -1.50 -28.79 39.76
CA TYR A 441 -1.20 -28.03 38.54
C TYR A 441 0.28 -28.04 38.14
N ASP A 442 1.17 -28.63 38.94
CA ASP A 442 2.60 -28.73 38.64
C ASP A 442 2.80 -29.72 37.48
N TYR A 443 3.41 -29.28 36.38
CA TYR A 443 3.65 -30.15 35.23
C TYR A 443 4.94 -29.84 34.48
N VAL A 444 5.39 -30.85 33.74
CA VAL A 444 6.37 -30.73 32.67
C VAL A 444 5.66 -31.01 31.35
N GLY A 445 5.92 -30.17 30.35
CA GLY A 445 5.19 -30.15 29.10
C GLY A 445 6.07 -30.07 27.86
N SER A 446 5.48 -30.54 26.76
CA SER A 446 6.04 -30.47 25.42
C SER A 446 4.97 -29.93 24.49
N ARG A 447 5.31 -28.95 23.67
CA ARG A 447 4.41 -28.36 22.68
C ARG A 447 4.97 -28.55 21.27
N ILE A 448 4.15 -29.09 20.37
CA ILE A 448 4.48 -29.23 18.96
C ILE A 448 3.61 -28.23 18.19
N LEU A 449 4.26 -27.44 17.34
CA LEU A 449 3.63 -26.46 16.47
C LEU A 449 3.85 -26.86 15.03
N ALA A 450 2.80 -26.85 14.22
CA ALA A 450 2.89 -27.00 12.78
C ALA A 450 1.89 -26.08 12.10
N GLY A 451 2.19 -25.58 10.92
CA GLY A 451 1.23 -24.75 10.22
C GLY A 451 1.77 -24.20 8.92
N GLY A 452 0.97 -23.37 8.26
CA GLY A 452 1.39 -22.73 7.03
C GLY A 452 0.39 -21.72 6.52
N GLN A 453 0.84 -20.97 5.52
CA GLN A 453 0.04 -20.01 4.79
C GLN A 453 0.15 -20.26 3.29
N TYR A 454 -0.98 -20.20 2.62
CA TYR A 454 -1.05 -20.11 1.18
C TYR A 454 -1.85 -18.88 0.76
N THR A 455 -1.24 -18.00 -0.05
CA THR A 455 -1.93 -16.83 -0.60
C THR A 455 -2.48 -17.15 -1.98
N LEU A 456 -3.81 -17.08 -2.15
CA LEU A 456 -4.47 -17.31 -3.43
C LEU A 456 -4.03 -16.22 -4.45
N PRO A 457 -3.87 -16.59 -5.74
CA PRO A 457 -3.42 -15.65 -6.75
C PRO A 457 -4.47 -14.58 -7.11
N TRP A 458 -5.76 -14.85 -6.82
CA TRP A 458 -6.83 -13.88 -6.92
C TRP A 458 -7.13 -13.25 -5.56
N LEU A 459 -7.43 -11.95 -5.55
CA LEU A 459 -7.82 -11.19 -4.35
C LEU A 459 -6.81 -11.21 -3.18
N ALA A 460 -5.62 -11.80 -3.38
CA ALA A 460 -4.59 -11.96 -2.36
C ALA A 460 -5.10 -12.58 -1.03
N ILE A 461 -6.12 -13.44 -1.10
CA ILE A 461 -6.70 -14.11 0.07
C ILE A 461 -5.63 -15.01 0.70
N ARG A 462 -5.37 -14.84 1.99
CA ARG A 462 -4.42 -15.68 2.74
C ARG A 462 -5.18 -16.77 3.47
N LEU A 463 -4.94 -18.02 3.09
CA LEU A 463 -5.41 -19.20 3.80
C LEU A 463 -4.33 -19.64 4.77
N LYS A 464 -4.67 -19.80 6.05
CA LYS A 464 -3.77 -20.20 7.12
C LYS A 464 -4.31 -21.42 7.85
N TYR A 465 -3.40 -22.29 8.23
CA TYR A 465 -3.66 -23.40 9.13
C TYR A 465 -2.59 -23.47 10.21
N ASP A 466 -3.01 -23.59 11.45
CA ASP A 466 -2.14 -23.76 12.62
C ASP A 466 -2.61 -24.96 13.45
N LEU A 467 -1.68 -25.87 13.72
CA LEU A 467 -1.81 -27.01 14.62
C LEU A 467 -0.91 -26.78 15.83
N ASP A 468 -1.50 -26.99 17.00
CA ASP A 468 -0.84 -26.88 18.29
C ASP A 468 -1.17 -28.10 19.14
N VAL A 469 -0.14 -28.84 19.56
CA VAL A 469 -0.29 -30.02 20.41
C VAL A 469 0.49 -29.78 21.70
N HIS A 470 -0.21 -29.58 22.82
CA HIS A 470 0.39 -29.42 24.15
C HIS A 470 0.19 -30.68 24.99
N LEU A 471 1.29 -31.37 25.24
CA LEU A 471 1.36 -32.56 26.09
C LEU A 471 1.79 -32.12 27.49
N ARG A 472 1.01 -32.44 28.52
CA ARG A 472 1.29 -32.05 29.91
C ARG A 472 1.28 -33.27 30.81
N ASN A 473 2.41 -33.51 31.48
CA ASN A 473 2.57 -34.53 32.49
C ASN A 473 2.63 -33.88 33.87
N TYR A 474 1.54 -33.96 34.63
CA TYR A 474 1.45 -33.38 35.96
C TYR A 474 2.28 -34.22 36.93
N GLN A 475 3.10 -33.60 37.78
CA GLN A 475 4.15 -34.29 38.53
C GLN A 475 3.63 -35.03 39.77
N ARG A 476 2.43 -34.68 40.25
CA ARG A 476 1.84 -35.22 41.47
C ARG A 476 0.49 -35.88 41.17
N LYS A 477 0.08 -36.79 42.06
CA LYS A 477 -1.28 -37.36 42.01
C LYS A 477 -2.26 -36.24 42.36
N ASN A 478 -3.35 -36.15 41.60
CA ASN A 478 -4.36 -35.14 41.85
C ASN A 478 -5.07 -35.44 43.18
N SER A 479 -5.09 -34.48 44.11
CA SER A 479 -5.60 -34.70 45.46
C SER A 479 -7.12 -34.80 45.54
N LEU A 480 -7.86 -34.29 44.56
CA LEU A 480 -9.32 -34.22 44.56
C LEU A 480 -9.97 -35.16 43.54
N LEU A 481 -9.26 -35.49 42.47
CA LEU A 481 -9.80 -36.20 41.31
C LEU A 481 -8.98 -37.47 40.99
N PRO A 482 -9.63 -38.52 40.43
CA PRO A 482 -11.07 -38.61 40.12
C PRO A 482 -11.92 -38.67 41.39
N SER A 483 -13.14 -38.15 41.34
CA SER A 483 -14.00 -37.99 42.53
C SER A 483 -14.32 -39.31 43.25
N PRO A 484 -14.51 -40.45 42.55
CA PRO A 484 -14.68 -41.76 43.21
C PRO A 484 -13.43 -42.27 43.96
N ALA A 485 -12.24 -41.78 43.61
CA ALA A 485 -10.98 -42.24 44.19
C ALA A 485 -9.90 -41.13 44.19
N PRO A 486 -10.03 -40.07 45.02
CA PRO A 486 -9.09 -38.97 45.05
C PRO A 486 -7.66 -39.42 45.42
N GLY A 487 -6.63 -38.75 44.89
CA GLY A 487 -5.23 -39.06 45.21
C GLY A 487 -4.69 -40.34 44.57
N THR A 488 -5.46 -40.99 43.68
CA THR A 488 -5.04 -42.25 43.04
C THR A 488 -4.35 -42.06 41.70
N LEU A 489 -4.75 -41.04 40.93
CA LEU A 489 -4.27 -40.81 39.57
C LEU A 489 -3.34 -39.60 39.48
N GLN A 490 -2.28 -39.75 38.69
CA GLN A 490 -1.46 -38.65 38.18
C GLN A 490 -2.04 -38.20 36.83
N ARG A 491 -2.32 -36.89 36.69
CA ARG A 491 -2.97 -36.33 35.51
C ARG A 491 -2.01 -36.29 34.32
N ARG A 492 -2.52 -36.59 33.14
CA ARG A 492 -1.84 -36.46 31.85
C ARG A 492 -2.84 -35.92 30.84
N ASP A 493 -2.44 -34.85 30.16
CA ASP A 493 -3.28 -34.14 29.21
C ASP A 493 -2.59 -34.04 27.85
N SER A 494 -3.38 -34.17 26.79
CA SER A 494 -3.00 -33.87 25.43
C SER A 494 -4.02 -32.91 24.84
N GLU A 495 -3.64 -31.63 24.74
CA GLU A 495 -4.47 -30.58 24.15
C GLU A 495 -4.09 -30.37 22.70
N ILE A 496 -5.03 -30.61 21.79
CA ILE A 496 -4.84 -30.45 20.35
C ILE A 496 -5.74 -29.30 19.88
N THR A 497 -5.12 -28.21 19.44
CA THR A 497 -5.81 -27.05 18.88
C THR A 497 -5.52 -26.93 17.39
N ASN A 498 -6.59 -26.88 16.59
CA ASN A 498 -6.56 -26.65 15.15
C ASN A 498 -7.19 -25.29 14.86
N ILE A 499 -6.50 -24.43 14.13
CA ILE A 499 -7.00 -23.13 13.71
C ILE A 499 -6.93 -23.06 12.19
N VAL A 500 -8.08 -22.80 11.55
CA VAL A 500 -8.19 -22.55 10.12
C VAL A 500 -8.65 -21.11 9.95
N ARG A 501 -7.92 -20.32 9.17
CA ARG A 501 -8.25 -18.91 8.94
C ARG A 501 -8.16 -18.53 7.47
N ALA A 502 -9.15 -17.80 6.98
CA ALA A 502 -9.12 -17.13 5.69
C ALA A 502 -9.11 -15.61 5.90
N GLU A 503 -8.10 -14.92 5.39
CA GLU A 503 -7.97 -13.46 5.47
C GLU A 503 -8.08 -12.84 4.07
N LEU A 504 -9.05 -11.96 3.89
CA LEU A 504 -9.25 -11.13 2.71
C LEU A 504 -8.71 -9.71 2.98
N PRO A 505 -7.56 -9.32 2.39
CA PRO A 505 -7.13 -7.94 2.45
C PRO A 505 -8.09 -7.04 1.67
N LEU A 506 -8.42 -5.88 2.25
CA LEU A 506 -9.34 -4.89 1.70
C LEU A 506 -8.61 -3.54 1.51
N PRO A 507 -9.15 -2.61 0.71
CA PRO A 507 -8.60 -1.26 0.59
C PRO A 507 -8.50 -0.52 1.95
N TYR A 508 -7.70 0.55 2.00
CA TYR A 508 -7.52 1.40 3.19
C TYR A 508 -7.00 0.66 4.44
N SER A 509 -6.15 -0.35 4.23
CA SER A 509 -5.53 -1.16 5.30
C SER A 509 -6.52 -1.95 6.15
N PHE A 510 -7.68 -2.28 5.60
CA PHE A 510 -8.61 -3.21 6.24
C PHE A 510 -8.28 -4.67 5.88
N THR A 511 -8.61 -5.61 6.76
CA THR A 511 -8.60 -7.04 6.47
C THR A 511 -9.82 -7.68 7.09
N LEU A 512 -10.59 -8.43 6.30
CA LEU A 512 -11.68 -9.27 6.79
C LEU A 512 -11.13 -10.69 7.01
N ALA A 513 -11.39 -11.28 8.16
CA ALA A 513 -10.93 -12.61 8.52
C ALA A 513 -12.10 -13.48 8.99
N ALA A 514 -12.18 -14.70 8.47
CA ALA A 514 -13.01 -15.77 9.01
C ALA A 514 -12.10 -16.84 9.61
N GLU A 515 -12.40 -17.26 10.83
CA GLU A 515 -11.60 -18.24 11.58
C GLU A 515 -12.48 -19.32 12.19
N TYR A 516 -11.99 -20.55 12.16
CA TYR A 516 -12.51 -21.67 12.92
C TYR A 516 -11.40 -22.25 13.79
N GLN A 517 -11.64 -22.33 15.09
CA GLN A 517 -10.77 -22.97 16.06
C GLN A 517 -11.47 -24.18 16.69
N ARG A 518 -10.79 -25.32 16.70
CA ARG A 518 -11.20 -26.50 17.46
C ARG A 518 -10.13 -26.90 18.45
N THR A 519 -10.50 -27.00 19.72
CA THR A 519 -9.65 -27.51 20.79
C THR A 519 -10.22 -28.81 21.34
N ASN A 520 -9.42 -29.86 21.35
CA ASN A 520 -9.72 -31.13 22.01
C ASN A 520 -8.67 -31.34 23.12
N ASN A 521 -9.07 -31.31 24.39
CA ASN A 521 -8.19 -31.71 25.49
C ASN A 521 -8.56 -33.12 25.92
N ILE A 522 -7.65 -34.07 25.68
CA ILE A 522 -7.81 -35.46 26.08
C ILE A 522 -7.09 -35.64 27.42
N SER A 523 -7.81 -36.06 28.45
CA SER A 523 -7.25 -36.24 29.80
C SER A 523 -7.58 -37.63 30.35
N ASN A 524 -6.66 -38.19 31.14
CA ASN A 524 -6.95 -39.40 31.92
C ASN A 524 -7.78 -39.13 33.19
N ILE A 525 -8.15 -37.87 33.45
CA ILE A 525 -9.12 -37.48 34.47
C ILE A 525 -10.28 -36.80 33.75
N ALA A 526 -11.46 -37.44 33.77
CA ALA A 526 -12.61 -37.08 32.93
C ALA A 526 -13.10 -35.63 33.10
N VAL A 527 -12.92 -35.03 34.29
CA VAL A 527 -13.26 -33.62 34.57
C VAL A 527 -12.50 -32.63 33.67
N PHE A 528 -11.31 -33.01 33.19
CA PHE A 528 -10.48 -32.18 32.32
C PHE A 528 -10.60 -32.57 30.83
N ASP A 529 -11.32 -33.64 30.49
CA ASP A 529 -11.52 -34.04 29.09
C ASP A 529 -12.62 -33.18 28.45
N TYR A 530 -12.32 -32.39 27.42
CA TYR A 530 -13.32 -31.53 26.78
C TYR A 530 -13.05 -31.29 25.29
N THR A 531 -14.10 -30.86 24.59
CA THR A 531 -14.02 -30.34 23.22
C THR A 531 -14.70 -28.97 23.14
N ARG A 532 -14.12 -28.07 22.36
CA ARG A 532 -14.63 -26.71 22.14
C ARG A 532 -14.39 -26.28 20.70
N ASN A 533 -15.40 -25.64 20.11
CA ASN A 533 -15.38 -25.08 18.78
C ASN A 533 -15.74 -23.59 18.85
N VAL A 534 -14.87 -22.76 18.27
CA VAL A 534 -15.07 -21.31 18.18
C VAL A 534 -15.02 -20.90 16.71
N TYR A 535 -16.03 -20.16 16.28
CA TYR A 535 -16.13 -19.59 14.94
C TYR A 535 -16.09 -18.08 15.07
N THR A 536 -15.21 -17.41 14.34
CA THR A 536 -15.00 -15.97 14.46
C THR A 536 -15.04 -15.30 13.09
N LEU A 537 -15.75 -14.19 12.98
CA LEU A 537 -15.70 -13.27 11.85
C LEU A 537 -15.21 -11.91 12.35
N MET A 538 -14.13 -11.40 11.77
CA MET A 538 -13.43 -10.22 12.29
C MET A 538 -13.02 -9.27 11.17
N LEU A 539 -13.23 -7.98 11.38
CA LEU A 539 -12.65 -6.91 10.58
C LEU A 539 -11.52 -6.27 11.38
N SER A 540 -10.33 -6.19 10.78
CA SER A 540 -9.21 -5.44 11.33
C SER A 540 -8.84 -4.25 10.45
N TRP A 541 -8.33 -3.21 11.09
CA TRP A 541 -7.75 -2.03 10.45
C TRP A 541 -6.34 -1.81 10.98
N SER A 542 -5.38 -1.58 10.10
CA SER A 542 -3.97 -1.34 10.47
C SER A 542 -3.50 0.06 10.02
N TYR A 543 -2.85 0.79 10.92
CA TYR A 543 -2.34 2.14 10.68
C TYR A 543 -0.90 2.16 10.18
#